data_AF-A0A414YTU4-F1
#
_entry.id   AF-A0A414YTU4-F1
#
_cell.length_a   1.000
_cell.length_b   1.000
_cell.length_c   1.000
_cell.angle_alpha   90.00
_cell.angle_beta   90.00
_cell.angle_gamma   90.00
#
_symmetry.space_group_name_H-M   'P 1'
#
loop_
_entity.id
_entity.type
_entity.pdbx_description
1 polymer ?
#
loop_
_entity_poly.entity_id
_entity_poly.type
_entity_poly.pdbx_seq_one_letter_code
_entity_poly.pdbx_strand_id
1 'polypeptide(L)'
;MFMKQMKFFLVALMAVVMGMSVTSCMNGDDNTQVNDLPVLGKVKDSFLGLTFTSLDGFTFKSKNTVEGTTNFMTGDFIVATCSYDTEVDIDYTTNTINATIGSTEKISGNAVYSTTKAEDEGEHPSYVSDRGVISITDLTPAMIDNYNLLVPIQYFAFEKIASHTFFMVYYSDENELKGKTDLKLFLRHTSTEEKAKETYRAFSYRVFDIRSAIEAYKNANEGRYPSNITIVSEANSSNNDVPKTTTTTPVTYTFRE
;
A
#
# COMPACT_ATOMS: atom_id res chain seq x y z
N MET A 1 -11.40 20.74 -21.28
CA MET A 1 -11.97 20.53 -19.94
C MET A 1 -10.81 20.45 -18.97
N PHE A 2 -10.71 21.38 -18.04
CA PHE A 2 -9.58 21.54 -17.12
C PHE A 2 -9.46 20.29 -16.23
N MET A 3 -8.42 19.48 -16.43
CA MET A 3 -8.03 18.44 -15.48
C MET A 3 -7.45 19.13 -14.25
N LYS A 4 -8.18 19.04 -13.14
CA LYS A 4 -7.72 19.44 -11.81
C LYS A 4 -6.52 18.53 -11.49
N GLN A 5 -5.30 19.08 -11.53
CA GLN A 5 -4.09 18.32 -11.18
C GLN A 5 -4.27 17.70 -9.79
N MET A 6 -4.42 16.38 -9.73
CA MET A 6 -4.25 15.61 -8.50
C MET A 6 -2.77 15.69 -8.13
N LYS A 7 -2.45 16.58 -7.18
CA LYS A 7 -1.11 16.66 -6.61
C LYS A 7 -0.90 15.41 -5.75
N PHE A 8 -0.30 14.37 -6.32
CA PHE A 8 0.13 13.20 -5.55
C PHE A 8 1.37 13.59 -4.74
N PHE A 9 1.19 13.77 -3.43
CA PHE A 9 2.29 13.97 -2.50
C PHE A 9 3.06 12.65 -2.36
N LEU A 10 4.29 12.66 -2.86
CA LEU A 10 5.26 11.58 -2.72
C LEU A 10 5.84 11.64 -1.30
N VAL A 11 5.13 11.08 -0.32
CA VAL A 11 5.65 10.90 1.03
C VAL A 11 6.28 9.52 1.11
N ALA A 12 7.58 9.48 0.82
CA ALA A 12 8.41 8.34 1.20
C ALA A 12 8.34 8.18 2.73
N LEU A 13 8.21 6.93 3.17
CA LEU A 13 8.00 6.46 4.54
C LEU A 13 9.20 6.74 5.49
N MET A 14 9.70 7.97 5.57
CA MET A 14 10.74 8.35 6.52
C MET A 14 10.31 9.57 7.33
N ALA A 15 10.25 9.37 8.65
CA ALA A 15 9.89 10.33 9.70
C ALA A 15 8.38 10.50 10.01
N VAL A 16 7.70 9.40 10.32
CA VAL A 16 6.67 9.43 11.37
C VAL A 16 7.22 8.63 12.54
N VAL A 17 8.11 9.28 13.29
CA VAL A 17 8.54 9.04 14.69
C VAL A 17 9.82 9.87 14.85
N MET A 18 9.71 10.92 15.67
CA MET A 18 10.76 11.89 16.05
C MET A 18 11.09 12.96 15.00
N GLY A 19 10.22 13.96 14.92
CA GLY A 19 10.48 15.23 14.25
C GLY A 19 9.22 15.80 13.61
N MET A 20 8.40 16.49 14.39
CA MET A 20 7.41 17.42 13.86
C MET A 20 8.16 18.57 13.15
N SER A 21 8.70 18.32 11.96
CA SER A 21 9.12 19.39 11.07
C SER A 21 7.94 19.72 10.17
N VAL A 22 7.09 20.60 10.71
CA VAL A 22 6.27 21.49 9.89
C VAL A 22 7.12 22.02 8.74
N THR A 23 6.68 21.85 7.49
CA THR A 23 7.22 22.64 6.38
C THR A 23 6.72 24.07 6.54
N SER A 24 7.28 24.77 7.54
CA SER A 24 7.14 26.21 7.72
C SER A 24 8.09 26.90 6.75
N CYS A 25 7.56 27.34 5.61
CA CYS A 25 8.22 28.39 4.86
C CYS A 25 7.97 29.72 5.59
N MET A 26 8.98 30.19 6.33
CA MET A 26 9.27 31.59 6.68
C MET A 26 8.10 32.45 7.21
N ASN A 27 7.87 32.42 8.52
CA ASN A 27 7.83 33.61 9.39
C ASN A 27 7.40 33.22 10.81
N GLY A 28 8.30 33.39 11.78
CA GLY A 28 8.10 33.93 13.14
C GLY A 28 7.03 33.42 14.11
N ASP A 29 6.02 32.67 13.69
CA ASP A 29 4.91 32.23 14.54
C ASP A 29 4.97 30.71 14.73
N ASP A 30 4.61 30.25 15.93
CA ASP A 30 4.41 28.85 16.26
C ASP A 30 3.29 28.29 15.36
N ASN A 31 3.66 27.76 14.19
CA ASN A 31 2.70 27.23 13.24
C ASN A 31 2.24 25.84 13.70
N THR A 32 1.09 25.81 14.36
CA THR A 32 0.43 24.61 14.88
C THR A 32 -0.30 23.81 13.80
N GLN A 33 -0.47 24.38 12.61
CA GLN A 33 -1.28 23.81 11.54
C GLN A 33 -0.53 22.73 10.76
N VAL A 34 -1.10 21.53 10.77
CA VAL A 34 -0.76 20.44 9.86
C VAL A 34 -1.71 20.51 8.66
N ASN A 35 -1.16 20.47 7.45
CA ASN A 35 -1.92 20.54 6.21
C ASN A 35 -1.57 19.35 5.31
N ASP A 36 -2.61 18.72 4.74
CA ASP A 36 -2.53 17.69 3.69
C ASP A 36 -1.59 16.51 4.03
N LEU A 37 -1.46 16.17 5.31
CA LEU A 37 -0.63 15.04 5.75
C LEU A 37 -1.26 13.73 5.27
N PRO A 38 -0.57 12.90 4.46
CA PRO A 38 -1.06 11.57 4.12
C PRO A 38 -0.93 10.65 5.34
N VAL A 39 -2.04 10.07 5.76
CA VAL A 39 -2.12 9.17 6.90
C VAL A 39 -2.66 7.82 6.43
N LEU A 40 -1.88 6.77 6.68
CA LEU A 40 -2.28 5.38 6.48
C LEU A 40 -3.00 4.88 7.72
N GLY A 41 -4.14 4.22 7.55
CA GLY A 41 -4.88 3.69 8.68
C GLY A 41 -5.97 2.69 8.35
N LYS A 42 -6.55 2.12 9.40
CA LYS A 42 -7.61 1.12 9.36
C LYS A 42 -8.95 1.74 9.73
N VAL A 43 -9.94 1.61 8.86
CA VAL A 43 -11.29 2.16 9.02
C VAL A 43 -11.96 1.54 10.25
N LYS A 44 -12.50 2.40 11.12
CA LYS A 44 -13.37 2.04 12.24
C LYS A 44 -14.84 2.21 11.86
N ASP A 45 -15.16 3.37 11.30
CA ASP A 45 -16.51 3.74 10.84
C ASP A 45 -16.41 4.66 9.62
N SER A 46 -17.40 4.59 8.74
CA SER A 46 -17.56 5.41 7.55
C SER A 46 -19.00 5.93 7.37
N PHE A 47 -19.95 5.45 8.20
CA PHE A 47 -21.39 5.70 8.00
C PHE A 47 -21.85 7.06 8.52
N LEU A 48 -21.44 7.44 9.74
CA LEU A 48 -21.80 8.73 10.35
C LEU A 48 -20.72 9.81 10.15
N GLY A 49 -19.61 9.43 9.57
CA GLY A 49 -18.38 10.22 9.46
C GLY A 49 -17.19 9.26 9.38
N LEU A 50 -16.16 9.64 8.66
CA LEU A 50 -14.98 8.79 8.53
C LEU A 50 -14.19 8.81 9.84
N THR A 51 -14.05 7.64 10.44
CA THR A 51 -13.17 7.40 11.58
C THR A 51 -12.22 6.26 11.24
N PHE A 52 -10.92 6.46 11.44
CA PHE A 52 -9.91 5.42 11.22
C PHE A 52 -8.79 5.52 12.26
N THR A 53 -8.10 4.42 12.50
CA THR A 53 -6.89 4.41 13.34
C THR A 53 -5.66 4.31 12.46
N SER A 54 -4.78 5.27 12.57
CA SER A 54 -3.51 5.29 11.85
C SER A 54 -2.59 4.16 12.32
N LEU A 55 -1.61 3.80 11.50
CA LEU A 55 -0.69 2.70 11.82
C LEU A 55 0.20 2.99 13.06
N ASP A 56 0.33 4.25 13.47
CA ASP A 56 1.01 4.70 14.69
C ASP A 56 0.08 4.77 15.92
N GLY A 57 -1.20 4.45 15.78
CA GLY A 57 -2.15 4.25 16.89
C GLY A 57 -3.07 5.43 17.21
N PHE A 58 -2.97 6.56 16.52
CA PHE A 58 -3.94 7.66 16.67
C PHE A 58 -5.27 7.35 15.98
N THR A 59 -6.38 7.80 16.56
CA THR A 59 -7.70 7.72 15.93
C THR A 59 -8.05 9.06 15.30
N PHE A 60 -8.16 9.09 13.98
CA PHE A 60 -8.62 10.26 13.23
C PHE A 60 -10.14 10.22 13.09
N LYS A 61 -10.78 11.36 13.35
CA LYS A 61 -12.22 11.59 13.15
C LYS A 61 -12.43 12.76 12.20
N SER A 62 -13.24 12.57 11.16
CA SER A 62 -13.51 13.64 10.18
C SER A 62 -14.38 14.75 10.76
N LYS A 63 -13.93 16.01 10.63
CA LYS A 63 -14.71 17.23 10.94
C LYS A 63 -15.70 17.59 9.83
N ASN A 64 -15.43 17.15 8.61
CA ASN A 64 -16.23 17.38 7.41
C ASN A 64 -16.87 16.09 6.90
N THR A 65 -17.90 16.22 6.07
CA THR A 65 -18.36 15.13 5.20
C THR A 65 -17.24 14.75 4.24
N VAL A 66 -16.90 13.47 4.19
CA VAL A 66 -15.87 12.93 3.31
C VAL A 66 -16.55 12.22 2.15
N GLU A 67 -16.30 12.67 0.92
CA GLU A 67 -16.85 12.03 -0.28
C GLU A 67 -16.13 10.71 -0.59
N GLY A 68 -16.83 9.77 -1.25
CA GLY A 68 -16.20 8.54 -1.75
C GLY A 68 -15.92 7.46 -0.70
N THR A 69 -16.48 7.56 0.51
CA THR A 69 -16.29 6.57 1.60
C THR A 69 -17.40 5.51 1.68
N THR A 70 -18.39 5.55 0.78
CA THR A 70 -19.59 4.69 0.84
C THR A 70 -19.30 3.19 0.72
N ASN A 71 -18.14 2.82 0.17
CA ASN A 71 -17.67 1.45 0.02
C ASN A 71 -16.61 1.06 1.07
N PHE A 72 -16.30 1.92 2.04
CA PHE A 72 -15.35 1.62 3.09
C PHE A 72 -16.05 0.83 4.20
N MET A 73 -15.52 -0.35 4.50
CA MET A 73 -16.01 -1.21 5.56
C MET A 73 -15.08 -1.13 6.77
N THR A 74 -15.60 -1.41 7.97
CA THR A 74 -14.77 -1.56 9.16
C THR A 74 -13.67 -2.60 8.88
N GLY A 75 -12.42 -2.20 9.15
CA GLY A 75 -11.25 -3.03 8.92
C GLY A 75 -10.55 -2.84 7.58
N ASP A 76 -11.14 -2.09 6.64
CA ASP A 76 -10.44 -1.67 5.41
C ASP A 76 -9.23 -0.80 5.74
N PHE A 77 -8.18 -0.90 4.94
CA PHE A 77 -7.03 -0.01 5.00
C PHE A 77 -7.19 1.09 3.98
N ILE A 78 -6.88 2.32 4.39
CA ILE A 78 -6.99 3.53 3.58
C ILE A 78 -5.70 4.37 3.69
N VAL A 79 -5.52 5.25 2.72
CA VAL A 79 -4.73 6.47 2.88
C VAL A 79 -5.66 7.67 2.82
N ALA A 80 -5.50 8.63 3.72
CA ALA A 80 -6.29 9.85 3.79
C ALA A 80 -5.39 11.08 3.90
N THR A 81 -5.72 12.17 3.21
CA THR A 81 -5.05 13.46 3.44
C THR A 81 -5.74 14.21 4.57
N CYS A 82 -4.99 14.55 5.61
CA CYS A 82 -5.50 15.08 6.86
C CYS A 82 -4.91 16.46 7.15
N SER A 83 -5.77 17.40 7.54
CA SER A 83 -5.38 18.71 8.03
C SER A 83 -6.00 18.97 9.40
N TYR A 84 -5.19 19.41 10.36
CA TYR A 84 -5.61 19.63 11.76
C TYR A 84 -4.65 20.59 12.46
N ASP A 85 -5.10 21.18 13.56
CA ASP A 85 -4.28 22.02 14.43
C ASP A 85 -3.77 21.21 15.64
N THR A 86 -2.45 21.19 15.84
CA THR A 86 -1.81 20.40 16.90
C THR A 86 -2.13 20.84 18.33
N GLU A 87 -2.61 22.07 18.54
CA GLU A 87 -2.98 22.58 19.87
C GLU A 87 -4.44 22.32 20.25
N VAL A 88 -5.36 22.31 19.28
CA VAL A 88 -6.80 22.25 19.56
C VAL A 88 -7.51 21.01 19.03
N ASP A 89 -6.96 20.34 18.02
CA ASP A 89 -7.62 19.19 17.40
C ASP A 89 -7.14 17.83 17.95
N ILE A 90 -6.09 17.81 18.80
CA ILE A 90 -5.54 16.60 19.40
C ILE A 90 -5.99 16.43 20.86
N ASP A 91 -6.57 15.27 21.16
CA ASP A 91 -6.77 14.78 22.52
C ASP A 91 -5.76 13.66 22.81
N TYR A 92 -4.69 14.00 23.54
CA TYR A 92 -3.65 13.06 23.97
C TYR A 92 -4.11 12.07 25.03
N THR A 93 -5.23 12.32 25.72
CA THR A 93 -5.79 11.36 26.69
C THR A 93 -6.38 10.15 25.98
N THR A 94 -6.99 10.38 24.81
CA THR A 94 -7.64 9.34 24.01
C THR A 94 -6.89 8.99 22.72
N ASN A 95 -5.74 9.64 22.47
CA ASN A 95 -5.01 9.60 21.20
C ASN A 95 -5.94 9.85 19.99
N THR A 96 -6.84 10.82 20.11
CA THR A 96 -7.79 11.18 19.04
C THR A 96 -7.37 12.48 18.37
N ILE A 97 -7.49 12.54 17.04
CA ILE A 97 -7.29 13.75 16.24
C ILE A 97 -8.57 14.03 15.46
N ASN A 98 -9.15 15.22 15.65
CA ASN A 98 -10.27 15.68 14.84
C ASN A 98 -9.71 16.42 13.61
N ALA A 99 -9.78 15.80 12.43
CA ALA A 99 -9.13 16.34 11.24
C ALA A 99 -10.15 16.70 10.15
N THR A 100 -9.83 17.72 9.36
CA THR A 100 -10.44 17.90 8.04
C THR A 100 -9.79 16.89 7.08
N ILE A 101 -10.60 16.06 6.44
CA ILE A 101 -10.15 15.03 5.49
C ILE A 101 -10.37 15.54 4.06
N GLY A 102 -9.28 15.67 3.30
CA GLY A 102 -9.29 16.22 1.94
C GLY A 102 -9.60 15.17 0.86
N SER A 103 -8.91 14.04 0.89
CA SER A 103 -9.12 12.92 -0.01
C SER A 103 -8.88 11.60 0.70
N THR A 104 -9.45 10.52 0.16
CA THR A 104 -9.27 9.16 0.67
C THR A 104 -9.15 8.17 -0.47
N GLU A 105 -8.32 7.14 -0.27
CA GLU A 105 -8.22 5.99 -1.15
C GLU A 105 -8.25 4.72 -0.30
N LYS A 106 -9.12 3.77 -0.67
CA LYS A 106 -9.06 2.41 -0.13
C LYS A 106 -7.89 1.67 -0.77
N ILE A 107 -7.01 1.16 0.07
CA ILE A 107 -5.79 0.46 -0.33
C ILE A 107 -5.82 -1.02 0.03
N SER A 108 -6.84 -1.50 0.75
CA SER A 108 -7.09 -2.92 1.02
C SER A 108 -7.94 -3.62 -0.05
N GLY A 109 -7.99 -4.96 0.02
CA GLY A 109 -8.80 -5.78 -0.87
C GLY A 109 -8.08 -6.21 -2.16
N ASN A 110 -6.75 -6.04 -2.22
CA ASN A 110 -5.96 -6.50 -3.36
C ASN A 110 -5.81 -8.01 -3.33
N ALA A 111 -5.89 -8.62 -4.50
CA ALA A 111 -5.92 -10.07 -4.62
C ALA A 111 -4.55 -10.73 -4.43
N VAL A 112 -4.55 -11.90 -3.81
CA VAL A 112 -3.41 -12.81 -3.68
C VAL A 112 -3.86 -14.20 -4.13
N TYR A 113 -3.36 -14.67 -5.27
CA TYR A 113 -3.75 -15.93 -5.89
C TYR A 113 -2.68 -17.02 -5.72
N SER A 114 -3.11 -18.27 -5.63
CA SER A 114 -2.22 -19.41 -5.84
C SER A 114 -2.12 -19.72 -7.33
N THR A 115 -0.93 -20.06 -7.81
CA THR A 115 -0.73 -20.64 -9.14
C THR A 115 0.41 -21.65 -9.08
N THR A 116 0.53 -22.52 -10.08
CA THR A 116 1.76 -23.28 -10.24
C THR A 116 2.81 -22.45 -10.96
N LYS A 117 4.09 -22.70 -10.67
CA LYS A 117 5.19 -22.05 -11.38
C LYS A 117 5.12 -22.26 -12.89
N ALA A 118 4.71 -23.44 -13.33
CA ALA A 118 4.57 -23.77 -14.74
C ALA A 118 3.48 -22.94 -15.43
N GLU A 119 2.36 -22.65 -14.76
CA GLU A 119 1.28 -21.80 -15.30
C GLU A 119 1.71 -20.34 -15.40
N ASP A 120 2.42 -19.85 -14.39
CA ASP A 120 2.93 -18.47 -14.33
C ASP A 120 4.04 -18.22 -15.37
N GLU A 121 4.99 -19.15 -15.50
CA GLU A 121 6.04 -19.09 -16.54
C GLU A 121 5.48 -19.38 -17.95
N GLY A 122 4.33 -20.04 -18.05
CA GLY A 122 3.63 -20.36 -19.30
C GLY A 122 2.84 -19.20 -19.92
N GLU A 123 3.05 -17.97 -19.44
CA GLU A 123 2.37 -16.75 -19.88
C GLU A 123 0.83 -16.77 -19.76
N HIS A 124 0.28 -17.49 -18.76
CA HIS A 124 -1.16 -17.51 -18.56
C HIS A 124 -1.69 -16.08 -18.30
N PRO A 125 -2.65 -15.54 -19.10
CA PRO A 125 -3.03 -14.13 -19.06
C PRO A 125 -3.50 -13.60 -17.69
N SER A 126 -3.98 -14.49 -16.81
CA SER A 126 -4.41 -14.13 -15.45
C SER A 126 -3.28 -13.90 -14.45
N TYR A 127 -2.05 -14.31 -14.77
CA TYR A 127 -0.91 -14.31 -13.83
C TYR A 127 0.29 -13.50 -14.32
N VAL A 128 0.23 -12.94 -15.53
CA VAL A 128 1.29 -12.12 -16.11
C VAL A 128 1.06 -10.62 -15.91
N SER A 129 2.15 -9.88 -15.78
CA SER A 129 2.11 -8.42 -15.90
C SER A 129 2.10 -8.01 -17.36
N ASP A 130 1.47 -6.87 -17.67
CA ASP A 130 1.64 -6.19 -18.95
C ASP A 130 2.40 -4.86 -18.82
N ARG A 131 2.77 -4.50 -17.58
CA ARG A 131 3.59 -3.35 -17.21
C ARG A 131 4.65 -3.70 -16.18
N GLY A 132 5.83 -3.09 -16.29
CA GLY A 132 6.80 -3.06 -15.21
C GLY A 132 6.37 -2.10 -14.09
N VAL A 133 6.94 -2.28 -12.89
CA VAL A 133 6.92 -1.26 -11.83
C VAL A 133 8.23 -0.48 -11.85
N ILE A 134 8.26 0.77 -11.40
CA ILE A 134 9.51 1.53 -11.29
C ILE A 134 10.33 1.02 -10.10
N SER A 135 9.71 0.94 -8.92
CA SER A 135 10.36 0.53 -7.68
C SER A 135 9.32 0.21 -6.61
N ILE A 136 9.64 -0.80 -5.80
CA ILE A 136 9.04 -1.05 -4.49
C ILE A 136 10.10 -1.00 -3.36
N THR A 137 11.38 -1.08 -3.72
CA THR A 137 12.50 -1.19 -2.78
C THR A 137 12.77 0.12 -2.05
N ASP A 138 12.58 1.25 -2.72
CA ASP A 138 12.92 2.57 -2.17
C ASP A 138 11.91 3.04 -1.10
N LEU A 139 10.87 2.25 -0.85
CA LEU A 139 9.68 2.67 -0.12
C LEU A 139 9.33 1.77 1.07
N THR A 140 10.18 0.78 1.38
CA THR A 140 10.10 -0.13 2.53
C THR A 140 8.72 -0.78 2.74
N PRO A 141 8.40 -1.84 1.98
CA PRO A 141 7.23 -2.67 2.26
C PRO A 141 7.28 -3.25 3.67
N ALA A 142 6.12 -3.43 4.30
CA ALA A 142 6.03 -3.85 5.70
C ALA A 142 4.75 -4.63 6.00
N MET A 143 4.84 -5.55 6.96
CA MET A 143 3.67 -6.18 7.55
C MET A 143 2.97 -5.21 8.49
N ILE A 144 1.68 -4.96 8.27
CA ILE A 144 0.83 -4.21 9.21
C ILE A 144 0.42 -5.10 10.38
N ASP A 145 0.04 -6.34 10.07
CA ASP A 145 -0.25 -7.42 11.01
C ASP A 145 0.20 -8.77 10.41
N ASN A 146 -0.22 -9.90 10.97
CA ASN A 146 0.21 -11.22 10.49
C ASN A 146 -0.17 -11.54 9.04
N TYR A 147 -1.16 -10.85 8.48
CA TYR A 147 -1.77 -11.19 7.19
C TYR A 147 -1.88 -10.02 6.22
N ASN A 148 -1.70 -8.78 6.67
CA ASN A 148 -1.81 -7.60 5.82
C ASN A 148 -0.44 -7.05 5.48
N LEU A 149 -0.01 -7.22 4.23
CA LEU A 149 1.26 -6.74 3.70
C LEU A 149 1.05 -5.40 2.97
N LEU A 150 1.63 -4.31 3.49
CA LEU A 150 1.67 -3.01 2.85
C LEU A 150 2.83 -2.94 1.85
N VAL A 151 2.52 -2.58 0.61
CA VAL A 151 3.49 -2.38 -0.45
C VAL A 151 3.25 -1.03 -1.11
N PRO A 152 4.17 -0.07 -0.94
CA PRO A 152 4.18 1.14 -1.73
C PRO A 152 4.84 0.86 -3.09
N ILE A 153 4.21 1.34 -4.16
CA ILE A 153 4.56 0.99 -5.54
C ILE A 153 4.69 2.26 -6.37
N GLN A 154 5.86 2.48 -6.98
CA GLN A 154 6.05 3.46 -8.05
C GLN A 154 5.89 2.78 -9.39
N TYR A 155 5.26 3.48 -10.34
CA TYR A 155 5.00 2.95 -11.68
C TYR A 155 4.77 4.08 -12.67
N PHE A 156 4.75 3.76 -13.96
CA PHE A 156 4.38 4.70 -15.01
C PHE A 156 2.88 4.63 -15.27
N ALA A 157 2.24 5.79 -15.43
CA ALA A 157 0.83 5.95 -15.74
C ALA A 157 0.62 7.11 -16.73
N PHE A 158 -0.61 7.31 -17.18
CA PHE A 158 -0.97 8.43 -18.05
C PHE A 158 -2.07 9.32 -17.44
N GLU A 159 -3.34 8.93 -17.56
CA GLU A 159 -4.49 9.75 -17.14
C GLU A 159 -5.38 9.06 -16.10
N LYS A 160 -5.40 7.72 -16.11
CA LYS A 160 -6.32 6.92 -15.29
C LYS A 160 -5.54 6.03 -14.34
N ILE A 161 -5.08 6.61 -13.24
CA ILE A 161 -4.43 5.88 -12.12
C ILE A 161 -5.25 4.65 -11.69
N ALA A 162 -6.58 4.78 -11.63
CA ALA A 162 -7.50 3.70 -11.25
C ALA A 162 -7.61 2.54 -12.26
N SER A 163 -7.02 2.68 -13.45
CA SER A 163 -6.99 1.62 -14.47
C SER A 163 -5.79 0.68 -14.31
N HIS A 164 -4.85 1.03 -13.42
CA HIS A 164 -3.73 0.18 -13.03
C HIS A 164 -4.17 -0.77 -11.90
N THR A 165 -3.91 -2.05 -12.11
CA THR A 165 -4.23 -3.11 -11.16
C THR A 165 -2.95 -3.77 -10.68
N PHE A 166 -2.88 -3.99 -9.36
CA PHE A 166 -1.79 -4.72 -8.72
C PHE A 166 -2.36 -5.92 -7.99
N PHE A 167 -1.79 -7.09 -8.23
CA PHE A 167 -2.14 -8.32 -7.55
C PHE A 167 -0.87 -9.11 -7.24
N MET A 168 -0.95 -10.05 -6.30
CA MET A 168 0.14 -10.95 -6.01
C MET A 168 -0.21 -12.38 -6.38
N VAL A 169 0.80 -13.16 -6.73
CA VAL A 169 0.70 -14.62 -6.81
C VAL A 169 1.74 -15.27 -5.92
N TYR A 170 1.45 -16.47 -5.42
CA TYR A 170 2.43 -17.35 -4.80
C TYR A 170 2.37 -18.72 -5.47
N TYR A 171 3.51 -19.40 -5.52
CA TYR A 171 3.58 -20.72 -6.12
C TYR A 171 3.10 -21.77 -5.11
N SER A 172 2.08 -22.54 -5.49
CA SER A 172 1.52 -23.61 -4.67
C SER A 172 2.25 -24.94 -4.84
N ASP A 173 3.23 -25.02 -5.74
CA ASP A 173 4.05 -26.21 -5.92
C ASP A 173 4.76 -26.59 -4.60
N GLU A 174 4.71 -27.88 -4.24
CA GLU A 174 5.28 -28.36 -2.98
C GLU A 174 6.78 -28.03 -2.87
N ASN A 175 7.52 -28.09 -3.97
CA ASN A 175 8.95 -27.79 -4.00
C ASN A 175 9.29 -26.29 -3.85
N GLU A 176 8.32 -25.40 -4.05
CA GLU A 176 8.47 -23.96 -3.84
C GLU A 176 8.10 -23.54 -2.41
N LEU A 177 7.44 -24.41 -1.62
CA LEU A 177 7.03 -24.13 -0.24
C LEU A 177 7.74 -24.99 0.81
N LYS A 178 7.81 -26.31 0.62
CA LYS A 178 8.28 -27.27 1.62
C LYS A 178 9.77 -27.13 1.89
N GLY A 179 10.11 -27.04 3.17
CA GLY A 179 11.49 -26.90 3.64
C GLY A 179 12.14 -25.57 3.31
N LYS A 180 11.40 -24.61 2.73
CA LYS A 180 11.89 -23.24 2.50
C LYS A 180 11.77 -22.44 3.79
N THR A 181 12.66 -21.48 4.01
CA THR A 181 12.57 -20.54 5.14
C THR A 181 11.85 -19.24 4.77
N ASP A 182 11.77 -18.96 3.47
CA ASP A 182 11.27 -17.71 2.90
C ASP A 182 10.04 -18.01 2.04
N LEU A 183 9.00 -17.20 2.18
CA LEU A 183 7.80 -17.24 1.34
C LEU A 183 7.92 -16.17 0.25
N LYS A 184 7.89 -16.59 -1.02
CA LYS A 184 7.94 -15.67 -2.16
C LYS A 184 6.54 -15.28 -2.61
N LEU A 185 6.35 -13.97 -2.79
CA LEU A 185 5.15 -13.37 -3.38
C LEU A 185 5.56 -12.59 -4.63
N PHE A 186 4.93 -12.88 -5.75
CA PHE A 186 5.25 -12.25 -7.03
C PHE A 186 4.24 -11.14 -7.30
N LEU A 187 4.70 -9.90 -7.33
CA LEU A 187 3.88 -8.72 -7.61
C LEU A 187 3.66 -8.61 -9.13
N ARG A 188 2.40 -8.52 -9.53
CA ARG A 188 1.96 -8.33 -10.91
C ARG A 188 1.34 -6.96 -11.09
N HIS A 189 1.59 -6.36 -12.25
CA HIS A 189 1.10 -5.04 -12.61
C HIS A 189 0.46 -5.08 -14.00
N THR A 190 -0.82 -4.73 -14.05
CA THR A 190 -1.55 -4.58 -15.31
C THR A 190 -2.19 -3.21 -15.46
N SER A 191 -2.39 -2.76 -16.69
CA SER A 191 -3.06 -1.50 -16.99
C SER A 191 -3.93 -1.60 -18.24
N THR A 192 -5.09 -0.94 -18.21
CA THR A 192 -5.93 -0.78 -19.42
C THR A 192 -5.65 0.51 -20.17
N GLU A 193 -4.70 1.34 -19.71
CA GLU A 193 -4.25 2.50 -20.48
C GLU A 193 -3.45 2.08 -21.72
N GLU A 194 -3.33 3.00 -22.67
CA GLU A 194 -2.46 2.82 -23.82
C GLU A 194 -1.00 2.91 -23.38
N LYS A 195 -0.29 1.78 -23.40
CA LYS A 195 1.09 1.62 -22.92
C LYS A 195 2.03 2.74 -23.40
N ALA A 196 1.95 3.15 -24.67
CA ALA A 196 2.83 4.16 -25.23
C ALA A 196 2.69 5.57 -24.60
N LYS A 197 1.59 5.84 -23.89
CA LYS A 197 1.30 7.15 -23.27
C LYS A 197 1.70 7.23 -21.80
N GLU A 198 1.90 6.09 -21.14
CA GLU A 198 2.25 6.02 -19.72
C GLU A 198 3.69 6.49 -19.49
N THR A 199 3.84 7.79 -19.27
CA THR A 199 5.15 8.46 -19.07
C THR A 199 5.23 9.18 -17.73
N TYR A 200 4.10 9.37 -17.05
CA TYR A 200 4.03 10.01 -15.75
C TYR A 200 4.41 9.02 -14.65
N ARG A 201 5.25 9.44 -13.70
CA ARG A 201 5.60 8.63 -12.53
C ARG A 201 4.52 8.75 -11.47
N ALA A 202 3.73 7.70 -11.33
CA ALA A 202 2.68 7.56 -10.33
C ALA A 202 3.17 6.77 -9.10
N PHE A 203 2.37 6.85 -8.04
CA PHE A 203 2.62 6.20 -6.77
C PHE A 203 1.31 5.66 -6.20
N SER A 204 1.34 4.48 -5.58
CA SER A 204 0.19 3.92 -4.88
C SER A 204 0.61 3.07 -3.69
N TYR A 205 -0.15 3.14 -2.60
CA TYR A 205 -0.07 2.15 -1.52
C TYR A 205 -1.05 1.01 -1.78
N ARG A 206 -0.64 -0.23 -1.58
CA ARG A 206 -1.51 -1.40 -1.69
C ARG A 206 -1.30 -2.31 -0.49
N VAL A 207 -2.39 -2.77 0.11
CA VAL A 207 -2.40 -3.77 1.19
C VAL A 207 -2.96 -5.07 0.65
N PHE A 208 -2.13 -6.11 0.71
CA PHE A 208 -2.46 -7.46 0.26
C PHE A 208 -2.79 -8.34 1.48
N ASP A 209 -3.94 -9.02 1.45
CA ASP A 209 -4.26 -10.07 2.42
C ASP A 209 -3.54 -11.36 1.98
N ILE A 210 -2.42 -11.66 2.64
CA ILE A 210 -1.56 -12.79 2.33
C ILE A 210 -1.91 -14.05 3.13
N ARG A 211 -3.07 -14.09 3.81
CA ARG A 211 -3.47 -15.24 4.64
C ARG A 211 -3.42 -16.56 3.87
N SER A 212 -3.93 -16.59 2.63
CA SER A 212 -3.92 -17.79 1.80
C SER A 212 -2.51 -18.34 1.56
N ALA A 213 -1.54 -17.46 1.29
CA ALA A 213 -0.14 -17.83 1.07
C ALA A 213 0.53 -18.32 2.36
N ILE A 214 0.26 -17.64 3.50
CA ILE A 214 0.78 -18.05 4.82
C ILE A 214 0.22 -19.42 5.22
N GLU A 215 -1.07 -19.65 5.02
CA GLU A 215 -1.72 -20.94 5.33
C GLU A 215 -1.18 -22.07 4.44
N ALA A 216 -1.02 -21.83 3.14
CA ALA A 216 -0.42 -22.79 2.22
C ALA A 216 1.01 -23.16 2.62
N TYR A 217 1.85 -22.16 2.93
CA TYR A 217 3.19 -22.38 3.44
C TYR A 217 3.18 -23.20 4.74
N LYS A 218 2.31 -22.83 5.69
CA LYS A 218 2.18 -23.51 6.99
C LYS A 218 1.81 -24.98 6.83
N ASN A 219 0.86 -25.27 5.95
CA ASN A 219 0.43 -26.63 5.64
C ASN A 219 1.56 -27.46 5.03
N ALA A 220 2.39 -26.87 4.16
CA ALA A 220 3.55 -27.53 3.56
C ALA A 220 4.72 -27.74 4.56
N ASN A 221 4.75 -27.01 5.67
CA ASN A 221 5.88 -26.96 6.61
C ASN A 221 5.52 -27.38 8.05
N GLU A 222 4.60 -28.33 8.21
CA GLU A 222 4.27 -28.95 9.50
C GLU A 222 3.83 -27.93 10.58
N GLY A 223 3.10 -26.90 10.16
CA GLY A 223 2.61 -25.86 11.08
C GLY A 223 3.57 -24.70 11.32
N ARG A 224 4.78 -24.73 10.74
CA ARG A 224 5.76 -23.63 10.86
C ARG A 224 5.41 -22.46 9.95
N TYR A 225 5.64 -21.25 10.47
CA TYR A 225 5.52 -20.00 9.72
C TYR A 225 6.81 -19.67 8.97
N PRO A 226 6.75 -18.92 7.85
CA PRO A 226 7.95 -18.47 7.18
C PRO A 226 8.72 -17.51 8.11
N SER A 227 10.04 -17.46 7.98
CA SER A 227 10.87 -16.52 8.74
C SER A 227 10.97 -15.15 8.06
N ASN A 228 10.81 -15.13 6.73
CA ASN A 228 10.80 -13.92 5.92
C ASN A 228 9.78 -14.05 4.79
N ILE A 229 9.39 -12.91 4.24
CA ILE A 229 8.67 -12.83 2.98
C ILE A 229 9.56 -12.10 1.99
N THR A 230 9.63 -12.59 0.76
CA THR A 230 10.30 -11.88 -0.34
C THR A 230 9.26 -11.49 -1.39
N ILE A 231 9.17 -10.20 -1.68
CA ILE A 231 8.39 -9.70 -2.82
C ILE A 231 9.29 -9.74 -4.06
N VAL A 232 8.87 -10.49 -5.08
CA VAL A 232 9.51 -10.55 -6.39
C VAL A 232 8.74 -9.62 -7.32
N SER A 233 9.40 -8.64 -7.91
CA SER A 233 8.78 -7.64 -8.78
C SER A 233 9.53 -7.46 -10.10
N GLU A 234 8.78 -7.19 -11.16
CA GLU A 234 9.29 -6.86 -12.49
C GLU A 234 9.61 -5.36 -12.57
N ALA A 235 10.74 -4.97 -11.97
CA ALA A 235 11.14 -3.58 -11.81
C ALA A 235 11.93 -3.03 -13.02
N ASN A 236 11.48 -1.91 -13.57
CA ASN A 236 12.08 -1.18 -14.67
C ASN A 236 11.91 0.33 -14.44
N SER A 237 13.00 1.00 -14.08
CA SER A 237 12.99 2.43 -13.77
C SER A 237 12.96 3.34 -14.99
N SER A 238 13.19 2.79 -16.19
CA SER A 238 13.40 3.55 -17.44
C SER A 238 12.11 3.76 -18.21
N ASN A 239 11.23 2.77 -18.24
CA ASN A 239 9.93 2.82 -18.91
C ASN A 239 8.96 1.80 -18.29
N ASN A 240 7.77 1.67 -18.88
CA ASN A 240 6.70 0.79 -18.41
C ASN A 240 6.75 -0.63 -18.99
N ASP A 241 7.82 -1.02 -19.68
CA ASP A 241 7.97 -2.38 -20.18
C ASP A 241 8.26 -3.36 -19.04
N VAL A 242 7.69 -4.57 -19.17
CA VAL A 242 8.03 -5.69 -18.30
C VAL A 242 9.49 -6.09 -18.58
N PRO A 243 10.41 -5.96 -17.61
CA PRO A 243 11.80 -6.38 -17.78
C PRO A 243 11.92 -7.90 -17.90
N LYS A 244 13.03 -8.36 -18.49
CA LYS A 244 13.37 -9.80 -18.56
C LYS A 244 13.85 -10.39 -17.23
N THR A 245 14.13 -9.54 -16.25
CA THR A 245 14.69 -9.91 -14.96
C THR A 245 13.82 -9.37 -13.84
N THR A 246 13.78 -10.09 -12.72
CA THR A 246 13.06 -9.66 -11.53
C THR A 246 13.99 -9.06 -10.49
N THR A 247 13.43 -8.20 -9.64
CA THR A 247 14.05 -7.67 -8.43
C THR A 247 13.37 -8.27 -7.22
N THR A 248 14.14 -8.56 -6.18
CA THR A 248 13.63 -9.15 -4.93
C THR A 248 13.74 -8.15 -3.79
N THR A 249 12.66 -7.99 -3.04
CA THR A 249 12.59 -7.08 -1.88
C THR A 249 12.23 -7.90 -0.63
N PRO A 250 13.14 -8.04 0.34
CA PRO A 250 12.84 -8.76 1.57
C PRO A 250 11.93 -7.92 2.47
N VAL A 251 11.01 -8.61 3.15
CA VAL A 251 10.12 -8.07 4.17
C VAL A 251 10.27 -8.94 5.41
N THR A 252 10.62 -8.30 6.53
CA THR A 252 10.73 -9.01 7.80
C THR A 252 9.35 -9.52 8.20
N TYR A 253 9.27 -10.81 8.53
CA TYR A 253 8.02 -11.43 8.97
C TYR A 253 8.20 -12.09 10.34
N THR A 254 7.27 -11.83 11.24
CA THR A 254 7.21 -12.50 12.54
C THR A 254 5.75 -12.66 12.89
N PHE A 255 5.29 -13.90 12.94
CA PHE A 255 3.93 -14.20 13.37
C PHE A 255 3.77 -13.84 14.85
N ARG A 256 2.72 -13.09 15.18
CA ARG A 256 2.37 -12.70 16.55
C ARG A 256 1.09 -13.42 16.96
N GLU A 257 1.14 -14.20 18.04
CA GLU A 257 -0.05 -14.88 18.59
C GLU A 257 -1.05 -13.91 19.24
#